data_AF-A0A2X3F7Q7-F1
#
_entry.id   AF-A0A2X3F7Q7-F1
#
_cell.length_a   1.000
_cell.length_b   1.000
_cell.length_c   1.000
_cell.angle_alpha   90.00
_cell.angle_beta   90.00
_cell.angle_gamma   90.00
#
_symmetry.space_group_name_H-M   'P 1'
#
loop_
_entity.id
_entity.type
_entity.pdbx_description
1 polymer ?
#
loop_
_entity_poly.entity_id
_entity_poly.type
_entity_poly.pdbx_seq_one_letter_code
_entity_poly.pdbx_strand_id
1 'polypeptide(L)'
;MGLGGTVQDTLTPGQFDVWQAMATLGAKALGLLPVVIAVGISGSIAGKPGIAPGFVVGLAANTISAGFIGGMIGGYICGVYCAGDH
;
A
#
# COMPACT_ATOMS: atom_id res chain seq x y z
N MET A 1 24.85 21.12 8.76
CA MET A 1 23.82 20.19 9.25
C MET A 1 22.47 20.71 8.77
N GLY A 2 22.12 20.41 7.52
CA GLY A 2 20.84 20.83 6.96
C GLY A 2 19.71 19.98 7.53
N LEU A 3 18.51 20.56 7.62
CA LEU A 3 17.23 19.92 7.94
C LEU A 3 16.84 18.84 6.90
N GLY A 4 17.74 17.89 6.64
CA GLY A 4 17.54 16.76 5.73
C GLY A 4 17.13 15.55 6.55
N GLY A 5 15.83 15.40 6.79
CA GLY A 5 15.27 14.20 7.40
C GLY A 5 15.53 12.98 6.51
N THR A 6 16.61 12.24 6.75
CA THR A 6 16.88 10.96 6.10
C THR A 6 15.83 9.92 6.50
N VAL A 7 15.05 9.46 5.52
CA VAL A 7 14.09 8.36 5.68
C VAL A 7 14.87 7.11 6.13
N GLN A 8 14.65 6.63 7.35
CA GLN A 8 15.33 5.45 7.89
C GLN A 8 14.35 4.29 8.04
N ASP A 9 14.72 3.12 7.52
CA ASP A 9 13.87 1.92 7.52
C ASP A 9 13.67 1.31 8.91
N THR A 10 14.54 1.64 9.87
CA THR A 10 14.43 1.24 11.28
C THR A 10 14.57 2.47 12.19
N LEU A 11 13.57 2.68 13.06
CA LEU A 11 13.60 3.75 14.06
C LEU A 11 14.40 3.26 15.27
N THR A 12 15.73 3.40 15.24
CA THR A 12 16.62 2.99 16.33
C THR A 12 16.33 3.84 17.59
N PRO A 13 15.96 3.24 18.74
CA PRO A 13 15.62 3.97 19.96
C PRO A 13 16.73 4.97 20.38
N GLY A 14 16.42 6.27 20.36
CA GLY A 14 17.29 7.33 20.87
C GLY A 14 17.85 8.34 19.86
N GLN A 15 17.53 8.26 18.56
CA GLN A 15 17.99 9.22 17.52
C GLN A 15 16.89 9.72 16.56
N PHE A 16 15.61 9.71 16.96
CA PHE A 16 14.52 10.21 16.11
C PHE A 16 14.05 11.59 16.56
N ASP A 17 14.18 12.55 15.66
CA ASP A 17 13.50 13.85 15.73
C ASP A 17 12.04 13.67 15.25
N VAL A 18 11.10 14.48 15.76
CA VAL A 18 9.68 14.43 15.37
C VAL A 18 9.52 14.57 13.85
N TRP A 19 10.40 15.37 13.24
CA TRP A 19 10.50 15.53 11.79
C TRP A 19 10.87 14.24 11.06
N GLN A 20 11.75 13.42 11.63
CA GLN A 20 12.16 12.14 11.05
C GLN A 20 11.08 11.07 11.17
N ALA A 21 10.37 11.05 12.30
CA ALA A 21 9.23 10.17 12.49
C ALA A 21 8.13 10.48 11.46
N MET A 22 7.84 11.77 11.23
CA MET A 22 6.83 12.20 10.27
C MET A 22 7.25 11.94 8.81
N ALA A 23 8.53 12.16 8.46
CA ALA A 23 9.06 11.83 7.14
C ALA A 23 9.02 10.33 6.85
N THR A 24 9.39 9.49 7.84
CA THR A 24 9.36 8.03 7.71
C THR A 24 7.93 7.49 7.63
N LEU A 25 7.00 8.04 8.41
CA LEU A 25 5.57 7.72 8.30
C LEU A 25 5.01 8.10 6.93
N GLY A 26 5.33 9.29 6.42
CA GLY A 26 4.94 9.73 5.09
C GLY A 26 5.47 8.81 3.99
N ALA A 27 6.74 8.43 4.06
CA ALA A 27 7.35 7.50 3.11
C ALA A 27 6.69 6.11 3.13
N LYS A 28 6.42 5.56 4.32
CA LYS A 28 5.70 4.28 4.45
C LYS A 28 4.26 4.37 3.97
N ALA A 29 3.57 5.50 4.22
CA ALA A 29 2.22 5.74 3.73
C ALA A 29 2.18 5.83 2.20
N LEU A 30 3.15 6.50 1.57
CA LEU A 30 3.30 6.52 0.10
C LEU A 30 3.59 5.13 -0.46
N GLY A 31 4.33 4.29 0.27
CA GLY A 31 4.55 2.89 -0.08
C GLY A 31 3.27 2.06 -0.12
N LEU A 32 2.26 2.41 0.69
CA LEU A 32 0.96 1.71 0.76
C LEU A 32 -0.05 2.16 -0.31
N LEU A 33 0.29 3.14 -1.16
CA LEU A 33 -0.57 3.56 -2.29
C LEU A 33 -1.07 2.41 -3.19
N PRO A 34 -0.25 1.39 -3.54
CA PRO A 34 -0.71 0.25 -4.35
C PRO A 34 -1.84 -0.53 -3.69
N VAL A 35 -1.87 -0.57 -2.35
CA VAL A 35 -2.92 -1.25 -1.58
C VAL A 35 -4.24 -0.51 -1.73
N VAL A 36 -4.22 0.82 -1.59
CA VAL A 36 -5.41 1.66 -1.73
C VAL A 36 -6.00 1.56 -3.12
N ILE A 37 -5.14 1.54 -4.15
CA ILE A 37 -5.56 1.42 -5.55
C ILE A 37 -6.14 0.03 -5.83
N ALA A 38 -5.50 -1.04 -5.36
CA ALA A 38 -5.99 -2.40 -5.53
C ALA A 38 -7.36 -2.60 -4.88
N VAL A 39 -7.54 -2.09 -3.65
CA VAL A 39 -8.83 -2.10 -2.94
C VAL A 39 -9.88 -1.27 -3.66
N GLY A 40 -9.52 -0.09 -4.16
CA GLY A 40 -10.44 0.78 -4.91
C GLY A 40 -10.94 0.13 -6.20
N ILE A 41 -10.04 -0.50 -6.98
CA ILE A 41 -10.39 -1.20 -8.21
C ILE A 41 -11.27 -2.42 -7.90
N SER A 42 -10.83 -3.28 -6.98
CA SER A 42 -11.57 -4.50 -6.62
C SER A 42 -12.94 -4.19 -6.01
N GLY A 43 -13.01 -3.20 -5.10
CA GLY A 43 -14.26 -2.72 -4.52
C GLY A 43 -15.19 -2.03 -5.52
N SER A 44 -14.66 -1.43 -6.60
CA SER A 44 -15.47 -0.89 -7.68
C SER A 44 -16.06 -1.96 -8.61
N ILE A 45 -15.44 -3.15 -8.68
CA ILE A 45 -15.89 -4.24 -9.56
C ILE A 45 -16.84 -5.18 -8.80
N ALA A 46 -16.46 -5.61 -7.59
CA ALA A 46 -17.20 -6.58 -6.79
C ALA A 46 -17.97 -5.95 -5.60
N GLY A 47 -17.91 -4.64 -5.38
CA GLY A 47 -18.61 -3.98 -4.28
C GLY A 47 -18.05 -4.35 -2.90
N LYS A 48 -18.93 -4.67 -1.94
CA LYS A 48 -18.56 -5.07 -0.55
C LYS A 48 -17.56 -6.25 -0.50
N PRO A 49 -17.78 -7.36 -1.23
CA PRO A 49 -16.87 -8.51 -1.16
C PRO A 49 -15.50 -8.28 -1.79
N GLY A 50 -15.35 -7.30 -2.68
CA GLY A 50 -14.06 -6.99 -3.32
C GLY A 50 -13.02 -6.33 -2.40
N ILE A 51 -13.42 -5.79 -1.26
CA ILE A 51 -12.54 -4.98 -0.39
C ILE A 51 -11.47 -5.84 0.31
N ALA A 52 -11.87 -6.95 0.93
CA ALA A 52 -10.96 -7.84 1.65
C ALA A 52 -9.89 -8.49 0.74
N PRO A 53 -10.24 -9.10 -0.40
CA PRO A 53 -9.26 -9.73 -1.26
C PRO A 53 -8.42 -8.68 -2.03
N GLY A 54 -8.99 -7.52 -2.36
CA GLY A 54 -8.23 -6.40 -2.93
C GLY A 54 -7.16 -5.85 -1.98
N PHE A 55 -7.41 -5.88 -0.67
CA PHE A 55 -6.43 -5.48 0.34
C PHE A 55 -5.27 -6.48 0.43
N VAL A 56 -5.57 -7.78 0.41
CA VAL A 56 -4.56 -8.85 0.45
C VAL A 56 -3.66 -8.80 -0.78
N VAL A 57 -4.25 -8.66 -1.98
CA VAL A 57 -3.47 -8.56 -3.23
C VAL A 57 -2.65 -7.28 -3.29
N GLY A 58 -3.22 -6.16 -2.83
CA GLY A 58 -2.50 -4.90 -2.70
C GLY A 58 -1.29 -4.98 -1.76
N LEU A 59 -1.47 -5.64 -0.60
CA LEU A 59 -0.39 -5.86 0.35
C LEU A 59 0.67 -6.82 -0.22
N ALA A 60 0.25 -7.88 -0.91
CA ALA A 60 1.16 -8.78 -1.62
C ALA A 60 2.00 -8.03 -2.67
N ALA A 61 1.39 -7.12 -3.44
CA ALA A 61 2.09 -6.28 -4.43
C ALA A 61 3.15 -5.36 -3.79
N ASN A 62 2.90 -4.90 -2.56
CA ASN A 62 3.88 -4.15 -1.77
C ASN A 62 5.04 -5.05 -1.32
N THR A 63 4.75 -6.26 -0.82
CA THR A 63 5.78 -7.22 -0.35
C THR A 63 6.67 -7.78 -1.47
N ILE A 64 6.14 -7.93 -2.69
CA ILE A 64 6.88 -8.47 -3.85
C ILE A 64 7.65 -7.35 -4.58
N SER A 65 7.59 -6.10 -4.10
CA SER A 65 8.10 -4.91 -4.81
C SER A 65 7.54 -4.73 -6.23
N ALA A 66 6.41 -5.37 -6.56
CA ALA A 66 5.67 -5.12 -7.78
C ALA A 66 5.03 -3.71 -7.80
N GLY A 67 4.92 -3.09 -6.62
CA GLY A 67 4.60 -1.68 -6.44
C GLY A 67 3.26 -1.30 -7.07
N PHE A 68 3.22 -0.11 -7.67
CA PHE A 68 2.00 0.47 -8.24
C PHE A 68 1.35 -0.39 -9.33
N ILE A 69 2.16 -0.97 -10.22
CA ILE A 69 1.67 -1.81 -11.32
C ILE A 69 1.09 -3.13 -10.81
N GLY A 70 1.74 -3.73 -9.81
CA GLY A 70 1.21 -4.92 -9.13
C GLY A 70 -0.14 -4.66 -8.45
N GLY A 71 -0.31 -3.49 -7.82
CA GLY A 71 -1.59 -3.08 -7.24
C GLY A 71 -2.68 -2.86 -8.29
N MET A 72 -2.36 -2.24 -9.42
CA MET A 72 -3.30 -2.02 -10.53
C MET A 72 -3.77 -3.34 -11.17
N ILE A 73 -2.83 -4.18 -11.58
CA ILE A 73 -3.14 -5.45 -12.26
C ILE A 73 -3.76 -6.44 -11.27
N GLY A 74 -3.18 -6.54 -10.08
CA GLY A 74 -3.67 -7.42 -9.02
C GLY A 74 -5.06 -7.02 -8.53
N GLY A 75 -5.33 -5.72 -8.38
CA GLY A 75 -6.66 -5.21 -8.02
C GLY A 75 -7.72 -5.49 -9.08
N TYR A 76 -7.36 -5.38 -10.36
CA TYR A 76 -8.26 -5.74 -11.46
C TYR A 76 -8.56 -7.23 -11.48
N ILE A 77 -7.53 -8.10 -11.44
CA ILE A 77 -7.71 -9.55 -11.44
C ILE A 77 -8.53 -9.98 -10.21
N CYS A 78 -8.16 -9.49 -9.03
CA CYS A 78 -8.89 -9.76 -7.80
C CYS A 78 -10.37 -9.34 -7.89
N GLY A 79 -10.64 -8.13 -8.41
CA GLY A 79 -12.00 -7.63 -8.58
C GLY A 79 -12.82 -8.48 -9.54
N VAL A 80 -12.23 -8.93 -10.66
CA VAL A 80 -12.90 -9.79 -11.64
C VAL A 80 -13.18 -11.17 -11.05
N TYR A 81 -12.22 -11.77 -10.33
CA TYR A 81 -12.43 -13.05 -9.65
C TYR A 81 -13.52 -12.97 -8.58
N CYS A 82 -13.51 -11.92 -7.75
CA CYS A 82 -14.51 -11.75 -6.70
C CYS A 82 -15.88 -11.29 -7.20
N ALA A 83 -15.97 -10.73 -8.40
CA ALA A 83 -17.26 -10.42 -9.03
C ALA A 83 -17.92 -11.63 -9.69
N GLY A 84 -17.16 -12.69 -9.99
CA GLY A 84 -17.70 -13.93 -10.58
C GLY A 84 -18.43 -14.84 -9.58
N ASP A 85 -18.28 -14.59 -8.28
CA ASP A 85 -18.96 -15.33 -7.19
C ASP A 85 -20.31 -14.70 -6.77
N HIS A 86 -20.88 -13.82 -7.60
CA HIS A 86 -22.23 -13.23 -7.47
C HIS A 86 -23.19 -13.79 -8.51
#